data_AF-A0A165AT70-F1
#
_entry.id   AF-A0A165AT70-F1
#
_cell.length_a   1.000
_cell.length_b   1.000
_cell.length_c   1.000
_cell.angle_alpha   90.00
_cell.angle_beta   90.00
_cell.angle_gamma   90.00
#
_symmetry.space_group_name_H-M   'P 1'
#
loop_
_entity.id
_entity.type
_entity.pdbx_description
1 polymer ?
#
loop_
_entity_poly.entity_id
_entity_poly.type
_entity_poly.pdbx_seq_one_letter_code
_entity_poly.pdbx_strand_id
1 'polypeptide(L)'
;MGKSEIESWTASTSSAVDDTNSVNNGTASTQLEWRREDVLADWSRALEAARCRLLTSSTKSRVQFLREELMVSLPDLDISQAMDIFRLLTLTYPRYADPQPREAVEELIQRDELRGIPGGGPDVPKLGVAEQILRWLSQEVGHISKRSRFVLV
;
A
#
# COMPACT_ATOMS: atom_id res chain seq x y z
N MET A 1 25.66 -23.59 34.57
CA MET A 1 24.78 -22.75 33.74
C MET A 1 23.98 -21.88 34.68
N GLY A 2 24.35 -20.60 34.75
CA GLY A 2 24.01 -19.69 35.85
C GLY A 2 22.77 -18.85 35.53
N LYS A 3 22.02 -18.50 36.59
CA LYS A 3 20.76 -17.73 36.56
C LYS A 3 20.85 -16.35 35.89
N SER A 4 22.04 -15.90 35.52
CA SER A 4 22.33 -14.59 34.92
C SER A 4 21.81 -14.41 33.49
N GLU A 5 21.57 -15.50 32.74
CA GLU A 5 21.04 -15.38 31.37
C GLU A 5 19.53 -15.05 31.35
N ILE A 6 18.78 -15.44 32.38
CA ILE A 6 17.32 -15.22 32.43
C ILE A 6 17.00 -13.77 32.80
N GLU A 7 17.85 -13.11 33.57
CA GLU A 7 17.68 -11.70 33.95
C GLU A 7 17.97 -10.73 32.79
N SER A 8 18.75 -11.15 31.79
CA SER A 8 19.04 -10.31 30.61
C SER A 8 17.82 -10.13 29.69
N TRP A 9 16.84 -11.03 29.74
CA TRP A 9 15.62 -10.93 28.92
C TRP A 9 14.52 -10.12 29.59
N THR A 10 14.49 -10.04 30.92
CA THR A 10 13.46 -9.29 31.66
C THR A 10 13.81 -7.82 31.84
N ALA A 11 15.10 -7.45 31.82
CA ALA A 11 15.50 -6.03 31.81
C ALA A 11 15.14 -5.30 30.50
N SER A 12 14.92 -6.04 29.39
CA SER A 12 14.58 -5.44 28.09
C SER A 12 13.09 -5.14 27.92
N THR A 13 12.22 -5.49 28.87
CA THR A 13 10.76 -5.32 28.74
C THR A 13 10.13 -4.33 29.71
N SER A 14 10.92 -3.70 30.61
CA SER A 14 10.42 -2.72 31.59
C SER A 14 11.02 -1.33 31.36
N SER A 15 10.72 -0.73 30.21
CA SER A 15 10.78 0.73 30.00
C SER A 15 9.79 1.13 28.91
N ALA A 16 8.51 0.96 29.21
CA ALA A 16 7.44 1.66 28.52
C ALA A 16 7.01 2.84 29.38
N VAL A 17 7.66 3.99 29.17
CA VAL A 17 7.01 5.31 29.32
C VAL A 17 7.78 6.34 28.49
N ASP A 18 7.06 6.78 27.47
CA ASP A 18 6.97 8.14 26.92
C ASP A 18 7.91 8.61 25.79
N ASP A 19 7.21 9.30 24.89
CA ASP A 19 7.56 10.01 23.66
C ASP A 19 9.03 10.39 23.41
N THR A 20 9.54 10.01 22.22
CA THR A 20 9.98 10.91 21.12
C THR A 20 11.00 10.21 20.20
N ASN A 21 10.81 10.37 18.89
CA ASN A 21 11.79 10.22 17.81
C ASN A 21 12.77 9.03 17.88
N SER A 22 12.40 7.92 17.24
CA SER A 22 13.35 6.85 16.90
C SER A 22 14.29 7.32 15.78
N VAL A 23 15.48 7.76 16.16
CA VAL A 23 16.64 7.89 15.27
C VAL A 23 17.58 6.71 15.51
N ASN A 24 17.54 5.79 14.53
CA ASN A 24 18.66 5.08 13.93
C ASN A 24 19.46 4.05 14.75
N ASN A 25 19.39 2.78 14.31
CA ASN A 25 20.48 1.83 14.50
C ASN A 25 20.66 0.94 13.25
N GLY A 26 21.64 1.29 12.40
CA GLY A 26 22.66 0.34 11.97
C GLY A 26 22.33 -0.76 10.96
N THR A 27 21.64 -0.46 9.85
CA THR A 27 21.89 -1.15 8.57
C THR A 27 21.81 -0.15 7.44
N ALA A 28 22.86 -0.07 6.61
CA ALA A 28 22.92 0.72 5.39
C ALA A 28 22.00 0.16 4.28
N SER A 29 20.73 -0.12 4.60
CA SER A 29 19.66 0.02 3.64
C SER A 29 19.23 1.47 3.76
N THR A 30 19.49 2.29 2.74
CA THR A 30 18.79 3.56 2.57
C THR A 30 17.31 3.26 2.77
N GLN A 31 16.76 3.60 3.93
CA GLN A 31 15.40 3.21 4.30
C GLN A 31 14.53 3.83 3.22
N LEU A 32 13.88 2.99 2.40
CA LEU A 32 13.01 3.45 1.33
C LEU A 32 11.84 4.16 2.01
N GLU A 33 12.02 5.45 2.21
CA GLU A 33 11.08 6.31 2.91
C GLU A 33 10.08 6.84 1.89
N TRP A 34 8.79 6.72 2.21
CA TRP A 34 7.76 7.30 1.37
C TRP A 34 7.80 8.83 1.48
N ARG A 35 7.97 9.49 0.35
CA ARG A 35 8.03 10.94 0.24
C ARG A 35 7.13 11.41 -0.90
N ARG A 36 6.34 12.46 -0.68
CA ARG A 36 5.39 12.96 -1.68
C ARG A 36 6.13 13.51 -2.90
N GLU A 37 7.27 14.15 -2.67
CA GLU A 37 8.16 14.68 -3.70
C GLU A 37 8.69 13.58 -4.64
N ASP A 38 8.93 12.38 -4.12
CA ASP A 38 9.44 11.25 -4.90
C ASP A 38 8.36 10.66 -5.83
N VAL A 39 7.07 10.86 -5.54
CA VAL A 39 5.96 10.37 -6.37
C VAL A 39 6.03 10.97 -7.78
N LEU A 40 6.43 12.24 -7.89
CA LEU A 40 6.54 12.95 -9.17
C LEU A 40 7.93 12.75 -9.82
N ALA A 41 8.98 12.56 -9.02
CA ALA A 41 10.34 12.44 -9.51
C ALA A 41 10.69 11.01 -9.96
N ASP A 42 10.25 10.00 -9.20
CA ASP A 42 10.52 8.58 -9.43
C ASP A 42 9.38 7.70 -8.90
N TRP A 43 8.38 7.49 -9.76
CA TRP A 43 7.21 6.66 -9.46
C TRP A 43 7.58 5.25 -9.02
N SER A 44 8.57 4.62 -9.66
CA SER A 44 8.93 3.23 -9.38
C SER A 44 9.50 3.09 -7.98
N ARG A 45 10.39 4.01 -7.58
CA ARG A 45 10.96 4.05 -6.24
C ARG A 45 9.91 4.39 -5.18
N ALA A 46 9.02 5.34 -5.47
CA ALA A 46 7.91 5.66 -4.56
C ALA A 46 7.02 4.44 -4.33
N LEU A 47 6.67 3.70 -5.39
CA LEU A 47 5.84 2.50 -5.30
C LEU A 47 6.52 1.38 -4.48
N GLU A 48 7.83 1.21 -4.62
CA GLU A 48 8.60 0.26 -3.81
C GLU A 48 8.61 0.67 -2.33
N ALA A 49 8.75 1.96 -2.02
CA ALA A 49 8.69 2.47 -0.65
C ALA A 49 7.30 2.26 -0.03
N ALA A 50 6.24 2.54 -0.79
CA ALA A 50 4.87 2.25 -0.36
C ALA A 50 4.66 0.76 -0.11
N ARG A 51 5.16 -0.11 -0.99
CA ARG A 51 5.08 -1.56 -0.83
C ARG A 51 5.78 -2.04 0.44
N CYS A 52 7.02 -1.59 0.66
CA CYS A 52 7.75 -1.90 1.88
C CYS A 52 6.93 -1.48 3.10
N ARG A 53 6.48 -0.23 3.14
CA ARG A 53 5.70 0.30 4.26
C ARG A 53 4.40 -0.47 4.51
N LEU A 54 3.60 -0.74 3.48
CA LEU A 54 2.35 -1.49 3.61
C LEU A 54 2.54 -2.93 4.12
N LEU A 55 3.64 -3.57 3.72
CA LEU A 55 3.88 -4.99 4.03
C LEU A 55 4.64 -5.21 5.35
N THR A 56 5.40 -4.22 5.84
CA THR A 56 6.21 -4.36 7.06
C THR A 56 5.68 -3.58 8.26
N SER A 57 4.76 -2.62 8.09
CA SER A 57 4.27 -1.81 9.19
C SER A 57 3.19 -2.51 10.02
N SER A 58 2.99 -2.01 11.25
CA SER A 58 1.82 -2.38 12.06
C SER A 58 0.50 -2.02 11.36
N THR A 59 -0.60 -2.65 11.77
CA THR A 59 -1.94 -2.33 11.23
C THR A 59 -2.30 -0.86 11.41
N LYS A 60 -2.02 -0.26 12.58
CA LYS A 60 -2.32 1.15 12.85
C LYS A 60 -1.53 2.07 11.91
N SER A 61 -0.23 1.84 11.78
CA SER A 61 0.65 2.62 10.88
C SER A 61 0.26 2.45 9.41
N ARG A 62 -0.14 1.24 9.01
CA ARG A 62 -0.62 0.96 7.64
C ARG A 62 -1.90 1.73 7.32
N VAL A 63 -2.87 1.68 8.23
CA VAL A 63 -4.16 2.37 8.06
C VAL A 63 -3.97 3.88 7.98
N GLN A 64 -3.12 4.43 8.85
CA GLN A 64 -2.77 5.85 8.81
C GLN A 64 -2.11 6.22 7.48
N PHE A 65 -1.12 5.43 7.05
CA PHE A 65 -0.45 5.64 5.77
C PHE A 65 -1.42 5.63 4.58
N LEU A 66 -2.36 4.68 4.54
CA LEU A 66 -3.36 4.61 3.46
C LEU A 66 -4.21 5.89 3.38
N ARG A 67 -4.74 6.35 4.51
CA ARG A 67 -5.71 7.45 4.56
C ARG A 67 -5.06 8.83 4.47
N GLU A 68 -3.97 9.04 5.19
CA GLU A 68 -3.40 10.38 5.39
C GLU A 68 -2.25 10.68 4.43
N GLU A 69 -1.55 9.66 3.93
CA GLU A 69 -0.36 9.86 3.11
C GLU A 69 -0.62 9.43 1.66
N LEU A 70 -0.88 8.13 1.44
CA LEU A 70 -1.02 7.56 0.11
C LEU A 70 -2.17 8.22 -0.65
N MET A 71 -3.40 8.19 -0.12
CA MET A 71 -4.56 8.74 -0.83
C MET A 71 -4.53 10.26 -1.00
N VAL A 72 -3.83 11.01 -0.14
CA VAL A 72 -3.72 12.48 -0.25
C VAL A 72 -2.66 12.89 -1.28
N SER A 73 -1.63 12.05 -1.46
CA SER A 73 -0.51 12.34 -2.37
C SER A 73 -0.78 12.07 -3.85
N LEU A 74 -1.99 11.58 -4.20
CA LEU A 74 -2.32 11.08 -5.54
C LEU A 74 -3.44 11.89 -6.24
N PRO A 75 -3.31 13.21 -6.43
CA PRO A 75 -4.36 14.01 -7.05
C PRO A 75 -4.52 13.72 -8.56
N ASP A 76 -3.41 13.61 -9.30
CA ASP A 76 -3.39 13.58 -10.77
C ASP A 76 -2.77 12.30 -11.31
N LEU A 77 -3.34 11.15 -10.94
CA LEU A 77 -2.88 9.87 -11.49
C LEU A 77 -3.28 9.74 -12.96
N ASP A 78 -2.38 9.11 -13.73
CA ASP A 78 -2.74 8.48 -15.00
C ASP A 78 -3.31 7.06 -14.78
N ILE A 79 -3.82 6.44 -15.85
CA ILE A 79 -4.42 5.10 -15.78
C ILE A 79 -3.39 4.02 -15.38
N SER A 80 -2.12 4.16 -15.76
CA SER A 80 -1.08 3.19 -15.42
C SER A 80 -0.77 3.25 -13.93
N GLN A 81 -0.59 4.45 -13.41
CA GLN A 81 -0.32 4.73 -12.00
C GLN A 81 -1.52 4.31 -11.12
N ALA A 82 -2.75 4.58 -11.55
CA ALA A 82 -3.95 4.09 -10.86
C ALA A 82 -3.96 2.56 -10.79
N MET A 83 -3.59 1.87 -11.87
CA MET A 83 -3.49 0.41 -11.87
C MET A 83 -2.33 -0.12 -11.00
N ASP A 84 -1.23 0.60 -10.91
CA ASP A 84 -0.12 0.25 -10.02
C ASP A 84 -0.52 0.38 -8.54
N ILE A 85 -1.24 1.44 -8.17
CA ILE A 85 -1.80 1.61 -6.82
C ILE A 85 -2.83 0.52 -6.53
N PHE A 86 -3.74 0.23 -7.46
CA PHE A 86 -4.69 -0.88 -7.30
C PHE A 86 -3.96 -2.20 -7.03
N ARG A 87 -2.95 -2.55 -7.85
CA ARG A 87 -2.15 -3.77 -7.64
C ARG A 87 -1.45 -3.76 -6.30
N LEU A 88 -0.86 -2.63 -5.91
CA LEU A 88 -0.21 -2.46 -4.61
C LEU A 88 -1.19 -2.75 -3.46
N LEU A 89 -2.41 -2.22 -3.52
CA LEU A 89 -3.45 -2.46 -2.51
C LEU A 89 -3.86 -3.93 -2.47
N THR A 90 -4.01 -4.60 -3.63
CA THR A 90 -4.37 -6.03 -3.66
C THR A 90 -3.32 -6.96 -3.03
N LEU A 91 -2.04 -6.55 -2.94
CA LEU A 91 -1.01 -7.32 -2.23
C LEU A 91 -1.31 -7.49 -0.73
N THR A 92 -2.12 -6.61 -0.16
CA THR A 92 -2.50 -6.65 1.25
C THR A 92 -3.66 -7.61 1.53
N TYR A 93 -4.49 -7.92 0.54
CA TYR A 93 -5.74 -8.70 0.71
C TYR A 93 -5.52 -10.13 1.23
N PRO A 94 -4.51 -10.89 0.78
CA PRO A 94 -4.28 -12.23 1.33
C PRO A 94 -3.72 -12.21 2.76
N ARG A 95 -3.14 -11.09 3.19
CA ARG A 95 -2.40 -10.97 4.46
C ARG A 95 -3.25 -10.38 5.58
N TYR A 96 -4.19 -9.51 5.24
CA TYR A 96 -4.92 -8.73 6.22
C TYR A 96 -6.41 -8.77 5.92
N ALA A 97 -7.22 -8.94 6.98
CA ALA A 97 -8.69 -8.93 6.89
C ALA A 97 -9.27 -7.50 7.00
N ASP A 98 -8.42 -6.48 6.92
CA ASP A 98 -8.77 -5.09 7.18
C ASP A 98 -9.59 -4.48 6.01
N PRO A 99 -10.59 -3.62 6.29
CA PRO A 99 -11.39 -2.99 5.23
C PRO A 99 -10.64 -1.86 4.50
N GLN A 100 -9.60 -1.28 5.10
CA GLN A 100 -8.99 -0.04 4.61
C GLN A 100 -8.35 -0.14 3.23
N PRO A 101 -7.65 -1.23 2.86
CA PRO A 101 -7.19 -1.39 1.48
C PRO A 101 -8.34 -1.44 0.46
N ARG A 102 -9.50 -2.00 0.84
CA ARG A 102 -10.70 -2.04 -0.01
C ARG A 102 -11.34 -0.66 -0.13
N GLU A 103 -11.49 0.05 0.99
CA GLU A 103 -11.96 1.44 1.01
C GLU A 103 -11.08 2.34 0.13
N ALA A 104 -9.75 2.16 0.16
CA ALA A 104 -8.83 2.92 -0.68
C ALA A 104 -9.00 2.63 -2.19
N VAL A 105 -9.33 1.38 -2.57
CA VAL A 105 -9.68 1.06 -3.97
C VAL A 105 -11.00 1.71 -4.37
N GLU A 106 -12.01 1.69 -3.49
CA GLU A 106 -13.29 2.35 -3.73
C GLU A 106 -13.11 3.86 -3.90
N GLU A 107 -12.31 4.49 -3.05
CA GLU A 107 -11.97 5.91 -3.15
C GLU A 107 -11.22 6.23 -4.46
N LEU A 108 -10.28 5.37 -4.87
CA LEU A 108 -9.58 5.51 -6.16
C LEU A 108 -10.55 5.48 -7.34
N ILE A 109 -11.49 4.53 -7.35
CA ILE A 109 -12.52 4.43 -8.38
C ILE A 109 -13.44 5.65 -8.34
N GLN A 110 -13.92 6.03 -7.16
CA GLN A 110 -14.83 7.17 -6.99
C GLN A 110 -14.19 8.47 -7.48
N ARG A 111 -12.90 8.69 -7.22
CA ARG A 111 -12.17 9.85 -7.74
C ARG A 111 -12.11 9.87 -9.27
N ASP A 112 -11.93 8.73 -9.92
CA ASP A 112 -11.99 8.63 -11.38
C ASP A 112 -13.40 8.89 -11.92
N GLU A 113 -14.42 8.34 -11.28
CA GLU A 113 -15.83 8.55 -11.67
C GLU A 113 -16.30 10.00 -11.53
N LEU A 114 -15.72 10.75 -10.58
CA LEU A 114 -16.02 12.18 -10.40
C LEU A 114 -15.34 13.08 -11.45
N ARG A 115 -14.38 12.56 -12.23
CA ARG A 115 -13.76 13.32 -13.34
C ARG A 115 -14.77 13.55 -14.46
N GLY A 116 -14.85 14.79 -14.95
CA GLY A 116 -15.73 15.15 -16.07
C GLY A 116 -17.19 15.42 -15.71
N ILE A 117 -17.57 15.43 -14.42
CA ILE A 117 -18.91 15.85 -13.96
C ILE A 117 -18.94 17.38 -13.78
N PRO A 118 -20.01 18.08 -14.23
CA PRO A 118 -20.19 19.51 -13.99
C PRO A 118 -20.38 19.77 -12.48
N GLY A 119 -19.26 20.04 -11.79
CA GLY A 119 -19.17 20.20 -10.34
C GLY A 119 -17.82 19.74 -9.76
N GLY A 120 -17.04 18.92 -10.49
CA GLY A 120 -15.80 18.29 -10.01
C GLY A 120 -14.48 18.86 -10.55
N GLY A 121 -14.51 19.85 -11.42
CA GLY A 121 -13.33 20.43 -12.07
C GLY A 121 -13.44 20.35 -13.60
N PRO A 122 -13.30 21.46 -14.33
CA PRO A 122 -13.43 21.45 -15.78
C PRO A 122 -12.21 20.74 -16.44
N ASP A 123 -12.48 20.01 -17.52
CA ASP A 123 -11.55 19.51 -18.55
C ASP A 123 -10.74 18.22 -18.38
N VAL A 124 -10.87 17.44 -17.30
CA VAL A 124 -10.20 16.11 -17.23
C VAL A 124 -11.19 14.98 -17.55
N PRO A 125 -10.99 14.22 -18.64
CA PRO A 125 -11.84 13.07 -18.96
C PRO A 125 -11.62 11.92 -17.95
N LYS A 126 -12.66 11.13 -17.72
CA LYS A 126 -12.60 9.87 -16.97
C LYS A 126 -11.55 8.94 -17.60
N LEU A 127 -10.71 8.32 -16.77
CA LEU A 127 -9.63 7.42 -17.21
C LEU A 127 -10.14 6.00 -17.46
N GLY A 128 -11.22 5.59 -16.81
CA GLY A 128 -11.79 4.25 -16.94
C GLY A 128 -11.11 3.23 -16.02
N VAL A 129 -10.79 3.64 -14.79
CA VAL A 129 -10.08 2.81 -13.80
C VAL A 129 -10.90 1.56 -13.46
N ALA A 130 -12.20 1.70 -13.24
CA ALA A 130 -13.08 0.58 -12.91
C ALA A 130 -13.11 -0.47 -14.03
N GLU A 131 -13.25 -0.03 -15.28
CA GLU A 131 -13.27 -0.90 -16.45
C GLU A 131 -11.94 -1.64 -16.62
N GLN A 132 -10.83 -0.96 -16.35
CA GLN A 132 -9.50 -1.55 -16.41
C GLN A 132 -9.27 -2.58 -15.29
N ILE A 133 -9.76 -2.32 -14.08
CA ILE A 133 -9.73 -3.29 -12.97
C ILE A 133 -10.57 -4.53 -13.33
N LEU A 134 -11.78 -4.38 -13.85
CA LEU A 134 -12.64 -5.49 -14.26
C LEU A 134 -11.99 -6.33 -15.37
N ARG A 135 -11.37 -5.68 -16.35
CA ARG A 135 -10.63 -6.35 -17.42
C ARG A 135 -9.44 -7.15 -16.84
N TRP A 136 -8.68 -6.56 -15.94
CA TRP A 136 -7.57 -7.24 -15.27
C TRP A 136 -8.06 -8.45 -14.47
N LEU A 137 -9.13 -8.31 -13.69
CA LEU A 137 -9.74 -9.42 -12.94
C LEU A 137 -10.19 -10.55 -13.85
N SER A 138 -10.85 -10.24 -14.98
CA SER A 138 -11.27 -11.23 -15.97
C SER A 138 -10.09 -12.03 -16.51
N GLN A 139 -8.97 -11.35 -16.80
CA GLN A 139 -7.74 -11.99 -17.25
C GLN A 139 -7.14 -12.87 -16.15
N GLU A 140 -7.02 -12.36 -14.92
CA GLU A 140 -6.42 -13.08 -13.79
C GLU A 140 -7.21 -14.36 -13.46
N VAL A 141 -8.54 -14.28 -13.41
CA VAL A 141 -9.42 -15.45 -13.22
C VAL A 141 -9.24 -16.45 -14.36
N GLY A 142 -9.13 -15.97 -15.60
CA GLY A 142 -8.83 -16.81 -16.75
C GLY A 142 -7.49 -17.54 -16.63
N HIS A 143 -6.45 -16.88 -16.11
CA HIS A 143 -5.15 -17.48 -15.85
C HIS A 143 -5.21 -18.56 -14.76
N ILE A 144 -5.91 -18.29 -13.66
CA ILE A 144 -6.08 -19.25 -12.55
C ILE A 144 -6.85 -20.49 -13.03
N SER A 145 -7.94 -20.31 -13.77
CA SER A 145 -8.75 -21.40 -14.33
C SER A 145 -7.95 -22.30 -15.29
N LYS A 146 -7.02 -21.72 -16.06
CA LYS A 146 -6.11 -22.49 -16.94
C LYS A 146 -5.02 -23.22 -16.17
N ARG A 147 -4.48 -22.64 -15.08
CA ARG A 147 -3.47 -23.30 -14.23
C ARG A 147 -4.02 -24.47 -13.41
N SER A 148 -5.27 -24.40 -12.96
CA SER A 148 -5.91 -25.46 -12.16
C SER A 148 -6.07 -26.79 -12.91
N ARG A 149 -5.97 -26.79 -14.24
CA ARG A 149 -6.09 -28.00 -15.08
C ARG A 149 -4.83 -28.88 -15.13
N PHE A 150 -3.74 -28.54 -14.43
CA PHE A 150 -2.47 -29.27 -14.50
C PHE A 150 -2.05 -29.99 -13.20
N VAL A 151 -2.93 -30.11 -12.20
CA VAL A 151 -2.63 -30.89 -10.97
C VAL A 151 -3.69 -31.98 -10.76
N LEU A 152 -3.69 -32.97 -11.64
CA LEU A 152 -4.29 -34.30 -11.45
C LEU A 152 -3.50 -35.29 -12.32
N VAL A 153 -2.30 -35.67 -11.86
CA VAL A 153 -1.60 -36.91 -12.27
C VAL A 153 -0.91 -37.47 -11.05
#